data_AF-A0A377UW57-F1
#
_entry.id   AF-A0A377UW57-F1
#
_cell.length_a   1.000
_cell.length_b   1.000
_cell.length_c   1.000
_cell.angle_alpha   90.00
_cell.angle_beta   90.00
_cell.angle_gamma   90.00
#
_symmetry.space_group_name_H-M   'P 1'
#
loop_
_entity.id
_entity.type
_entity.pdbx_description
1 polymer ?
#
loop_
_entity_poly.entity_id
_entity_poly.type
_entity_poly.pdbx_seq_one_letter_code
_entity_poly.pdbx_strand_id
1 'polypeptide(L)'
;MIDSKRFIGALLNTLQIAVFATLGCLVLGSVLALILVFIPFPGSQLVSRVIDTFIALPTFLITLAFTFIYGSAGLLNGTLMALFAFELPPVDFLYSINGVILAEITVFTPLVMRPLMAGLRQIDKSQLEAASILGAHPLRVITRLSSRRRSRR
;
A
#
# COMPACT_ATOMS: atom_id res chain seq x y z
N MET A 1 -25.24 -6.04 -25.69
CA MET A 1 -23.79 -5.88 -25.40
C MET A 1 -23.54 -5.70 -23.89
N ILE A 2 -24.33 -4.85 -23.20
CA ILE A 2 -24.25 -4.62 -21.74
C ILE A 2 -24.74 -5.83 -20.91
N ASP A 3 -25.74 -6.58 -21.36
CA ASP A 3 -26.26 -7.77 -20.65
C ASP A 3 -25.44 -9.06 -20.80
N SER A 4 -24.25 -9.00 -21.41
CA SER A 4 -23.45 -10.22 -21.54
C SER A 4 -22.88 -10.64 -20.18
N LYS A 5 -23.06 -11.92 -19.80
CA LYS A 5 -22.50 -12.48 -18.55
C LYS A 5 -20.99 -12.23 -18.42
N ARG A 6 -20.28 -12.18 -19.54
CA ARG A 6 -18.84 -11.84 -19.59
C ARG A 6 -18.56 -10.38 -19.21
N PHE A 7 -19.37 -9.44 -19.69
CA PHE A 7 -19.23 -8.03 -19.35
C PHE A 7 -19.50 -7.78 -17.86
N ILE A 8 -20.59 -8.35 -17.32
CA ILE A 8 -20.91 -8.22 -15.89
C ILE A 8 -19.82 -8.87 -15.03
N GLY A 9 -19.33 -10.06 -15.41
CA GLY A 9 -18.24 -10.73 -14.70
C GLY A 9 -16.95 -9.90 -14.70
N ALA A 10 -16.57 -9.32 -15.84
CA ALA A 10 -15.41 -8.44 -15.92
C ALA A 10 -15.58 -7.19 -15.06
N LEU A 11 -16.76 -6.56 -15.07
CA LEU A 11 -17.08 -5.39 -14.27
C LEU A 11 -16.98 -5.68 -12.77
N LEU A 12 -17.52 -6.81 -12.31
CA LEU A 12 -17.45 -7.23 -10.92
C LEU A 12 -16.00 -7.50 -10.48
N ASN A 13 -15.19 -8.14 -11.33
CA ASN A 13 -13.78 -8.36 -11.06
C ASN A 13 -13.02 -7.03 -10.92
N THR A 14 -13.24 -6.07 -11.82
CA THR A 14 -12.61 -4.75 -11.74
C THR A 14 -13.04 -3.99 -10.47
N LEU A 15 -14.33 -4.04 -10.10
CA LEU A 15 -14.81 -3.44 -8.85
C LEU A 15 -14.15 -4.09 -7.63
N GLN A 16 -14.07 -5.41 -7.61
CA GLN A 16 -13.41 -6.15 -6.54
C GLN A 16 -11.94 -5.73 -6.41
N ILE A 17 -11.20 -5.72 -7.52
CA ILE A 17 -9.80 -5.30 -7.55
C ILE A 17 -9.66 -3.87 -7.00
N ALA A 18 -10.46 -2.93 -7.52
CA ALA A 18 -10.39 -1.53 -7.12
C ALA A 18 -10.66 -1.32 -5.63
N VAL A 19 -11.66 -2.01 -5.05
CA VAL A 19 -12.00 -1.89 -3.63
C VAL A 19 -10.87 -2.43 -2.76
N PHE A 20 -10.40 -3.65 -3.02
CA PHE A 20 -9.36 -4.27 -2.20
C PHE A 20 -8.00 -3.58 -2.37
N ALA A 21 -7.64 -3.16 -3.58
CA ALA A 21 -6.42 -2.40 -3.82
C ALA A 21 -6.46 -1.06 -3.10
N THR A 22 -7.58 -0.33 -3.14
CA THR A 22 -7.76 0.94 -2.43
C THR A 22 -7.61 0.75 -0.92
N LEU A 23 -8.27 -0.26 -0.34
CA LEU A 23 -8.15 -0.56 1.09
C LEU A 23 -6.70 -0.92 1.46
N GLY A 24 -6.03 -1.74 0.65
CA GLY A 24 -4.63 -2.08 0.85
C GLY A 24 -3.70 -0.87 0.79
N CYS A 25 -3.89 0.01 -0.19
CA CYS A 25 -3.14 1.27 -0.31
C CYS A 25 -3.36 2.18 0.90
N LEU A 26 -4.60 2.29 1.38
CA LEU A 26 -4.92 3.08 2.57
C LEU A 26 -4.23 2.54 3.81
N VAL A 27 -4.28 1.22 4.03
CA VAL A 27 -3.65 0.59 5.18
C VAL A 27 -2.13 0.73 5.11
N LEU A 28 -1.49 0.26 4.03
CA LEU A 28 -0.04 0.30 3.89
C LEU A 28 0.50 1.73 3.82
N GLY A 29 -0.13 2.59 3.03
CA GLY A 29 0.26 3.99 2.89
C GLY A 29 0.16 4.77 4.21
N SER A 30 -0.89 4.51 5.00
CA SER A 30 -1.02 5.12 6.33
C SER A 30 0.03 4.60 7.30
N VAL A 31 0.26 3.30 7.35
CA VAL A 31 1.28 2.70 8.24
C VAL A 31 2.67 3.24 7.90
N LEU A 32 3.05 3.24 6.63
CA LEU A 32 4.33 3.78 6.18
C LEU A 32 4.46 5.28 6.48
N ALA A 33 3.40 6.07 6.24
CA ALA A 33 3.42 7.50 6.56
C ALA A 33 3.62 7.77 8.06
N LEU A 34 2.92 7.03 8.92
CA LEU A 34 3.07 7.13 10.37
C LEU A 34 4.48 6.76 10.82
N ILE A 35 5.03 5.65 10.30
CA ILE A 35 6.39 5.20 10.61
C ILE A 35 7.42 6.26 10.18
N LEU A 36 7.35 6.73 8.93
CA LEU A 36 8.33 7.66 8.37
C LEU A 36 8.27 9.07 8.97
N VAL A 37 7.13 9.46 9.55
CA VAL A 37 6.97 10.77 10.18
C VAL A 37 7.27 10.74 11.68
N PHE A 38 6.79 9.72 12.40
CA PHE A 38 6.85 9.70 13.86
C PHE A 38 7.95 8.84 14.47
N ILE A 39 8.52 7.88 13.73
CA ILE A 39 9.58 7.01 14.26
C ILE A 39 10.95 7.54 13.80
N PRO A 40 11.78 8.07 14.73
CA PRO A 40 13.14 8.49 14.39
C PRO A 40 14.04 7.26 14.30
N PHE A 41 14.34 6.80 13.08
CA PHE A 41 15.32 5.74 12.84
C PHE A 41 16.38 6.20 11.83
N PRO A 42 17.64 5.73 11.96
CA PRO A 42 18.69 6.07 11.02
C PRO A 42 18.34 5.53 9.62
N GLY A 43 18.33 6.41 8.62
CA GLY A 43 18.02 6.04 7.23
C GLY A 43 16.58 6.26 6.79
N SER A 44 15.70 6.82 7.63
CA SER A 44 14.31 7.15 7.24
C SER A 44 14.20 8.02 5.98
N GLN A 45 15.14 8.96 5.79
CA GLN A 45 15.22 9.77 4.57
C GLN A 45 15.62 8.95 3.34
N LEU A 46 16.52 7.96 3.50
CA LEU A 46 16.93 7.09 2.40
C LEU A 46 15.75 6.22 1.96
N VAL A 47 15.03 5.61 2.90
CA VAL A 47 13.82 4.83 2.63
C VAL A 47 12.79 5.68 1.89
N SER A 48 12.53 6.90 2.38
CA SER A 48 11.61 7.84 1.71
C SER A 48 12.04 8.14 0.27
N ARG A 49 13.35 8.33 0.01
CA ARG A 49 13.87 8.60 -1.33
C ARG A 49 13.76 7.38 -2.25
N VAL A 50 14.03 6.17 -1.76
CA VAL A 50 13.85 4.93 -2.53
C VAL A 50 12.39 4.77 -2.97
N ILE A 51 11.44 5.06 -2.06
CA ILE A 51 10.02 5.04 -2.40
C ILE A 51 9.68 6.12 -3.44
N ASP A 52 10.30 7.31 -3.39
CA ASP A 52 10.12 8.34 -4.44
C ASP A 52 10.66 7.88 -5.80
N THR A 53 11.85 7.25 -5.81
CA THR A 53 12.43 6.70 -7.02
C THR A 53 11.51 5.67 -7.65
N PHE A 54 10.83 4.85 -6.86
CA PHE A 54 9.88 3.86 -7.35
C PHE A 54 8.74 4.48 -8.18
N ILE A 55 8.20 5.63 -7.76
CA ILE A 55 7.16 6.35 -8.53
C ILE A 55 7.72 6.88 -9.86
N ALA A 56 9.00 7.25 -9.88
CA ALA A 56 9.67 7.74 -11.08
C ALA A 56 10.01 6.62 -12.08
N LEU A 57 10.02 5.36 -11.65
CA LEU A 57 10.26 4.23 -12.55
C LEU A 57 9.08 4.09 -13.53
N PRO A 58 9.36 3.81 -14.82
CA PRO A 58 8.32 3.43 -15.76
C PRO A 58 7.51 2.23 -15.23
N THR A 59 6.18 2.31 -15.30
CA THR A 59 5.27 1.28 -14.77
C THR A 59 5.57 -0.12 -15.31
N PHE A 60 6.05 -0.23 -16.54
CA PHE A 60 6.45 -1.51 -17.13
C PHE A 60 7.57 -2.22 -16.36
N LEU A 61 8.50 -1.49 -15.72
CA LEU A 61 9.53 -2.11 -14.87
C LEU A 61 8.93 -2.81 -13.66
N ILE A 62 7.82 -2.29 -13.13
CA ILE A 62 7.09 -2.91 -12.02
C ILE A 62 6.48 -4.22 -12.49
N THR A 63 5.85 -4.23 -13.65
CA THR A 63 5.33 -5.46 -14.27
C THR A 63 6.44 -6.49 -14.47
N LEU A 64 7.61 -6.08 -14.98
CA LEU A 64 8.76 -6.98 -15.13
C LEU A 64 9.25 -7.52 -13.78
N ALA A 65 9.36 -6.68 -12.76
CA ALA A 65 9.75 -7.11 -11.42
C ALA A 65 8.76 -8.15 -10.88
N PHE A 66 7.46 -7.94 -11.05
CA PHE A 66 6.43 -8.91 -10.67
C PHE A 66 6.54 -10.20 -11.47
N THR A 67 6.83 -10.15 -12.77
CA THR A 67 7.08 -11.36 -13.58
C THR A 67 8.30 -12.12 -13.08
N PHE A 68 9.41 -11.44 -12.76
CA PHE A 68 10.61 -12.09 -12.23
C PHE A 68 10.39 -12.70 -10.84
N ILE A 69 9.52 -12.13 -10.01
CA ILE A 69 9.25 -12.63 -8.66
C ILE A 69 8.18 -13.73 -8.69
N TYR A 70 7.02 -13.45 -9.30
CA TYR A 70 5.79 -14.25 -9.21
C TYR A 70 5.45 -15.05 -10.47
N GLY A 71 6.22 -14.91 -11.55
CA GLY A 71 6.01 -15.71 -12.75
C GLY A 71 6.20 -17.20 -12.49
N SER A 72 5.75 -18.04 -13.43
CA SER A 72 5.86 -19.50 -13.33
C SER A 72 7.33 -19.96 -13.19
N ALA A 73 8.26 -19.27 -13.85
CA ALA A 73 9.71 -19.46 -13.71
C ALA A 73 10.38 -18.38 -12.83
N GLY A 74 9.60 -17.68 -12.01
CA GLY A 74 10.07 -16.59 -11.15
C GLY A 74 10.69 -17.08 -9.84
N LEU A 75 11.22 -16.14 -9.07
CA LEU A 75 11.92 -16.38 -7.81
C LEU A 75 11.07 -17.17 -6.81
N LEU A 76 9.78 -16.85 -6.68
CA LEU A 76 8.89 -17.52 -5.74
C LEU A 76 8.72 -19.01 -6.08
N ASN A 77 8.35 -19.32 -7.33
CA ASN A 77 8.19 -20.71 -7.76
C ASN A 77 9.53 -21.45 -7.75
N GLY A 78 10.61 -20.83 -8.22
CA GLY A 78 11.94 -21.44 -8.22
C GLY A 78 12.43 -21.81 -6.82
N THR A 79 12.22 -20.93 -5.83
CA THR A 79 12.58 -21.21 -4.43
C THR A 79 11.71 -22.30 -3.80
N LEU A 80 10.39 -22.28 -4.05
CA LEU A 80 9.49 -23.32 -3.54
C LEU A 80 9.79 -24.69 -4.17
N MET A 81 10.01 -24.74 -5.48
CA MET A 81 10.38 -25.97 -6.17
C MET A 81 11.70 -26.53 -5.66
N ALA A 82 12.71 -25.67 -5.42
CA ALA A 82 13.98 -26.10 -4.86
C ALA A 82 13.86 -26.61 -3.41
N LEU A 83 13.01 -25.98 -2.59
CA LEU A 83 12.88 -26.32 -1.18
C LEU A 83 12.01 -27.56 -0.94
N PHE A 84 10.96 -27.76 -1.76
CA PHE A 84 9.96 -28.82 -1.58
C PHE A 84 9.99 -29.88 -2.68
N ALA A 85 10.98 -29.83 -3.59
CA ALA A 85 11.16 -30.76 -4.70
C ALA A 85 9.92 -30.90 -5.60
N PHE A 86 9.20 -29.80 -5.84
CA PHE A 86 8.08 -29.80 -6.80
C PHE A 86 8.58 -29.85 -8.24
N GLU A 87 7.97 -30.71 -9.06
CA GLU A 87 8.28 -30.82 -10.50
C GLU A 87 7.64 -29.70 -11.34
N LEU A 88 6.52 -29.15 -10.86
CA LEU A 88 5.74 -28.10 -11.52
C LEU A 88 5.61 -26.88 -10.60
N PRO A 89 5.48 -25.66 -11.17
CA PRO A 89 5.32 -24.44 -10.38
C PRO A 89 4.03 -24.53 -9.54
N PRO A 90 4.14 -24.52 -8.20
CA PRO A 90 2.98 -24.77 -7.34
C PRO A 90 2.04 -23.56 -7.24
N VAL A 91 2.49 -22.36 -7.65
CA VAL A 91 1.75 -21.10 -7.46
C VAL A 91 1.58 -20.37 -8.79
N ASP A 92 0.32 -20.16 -9.20
CA ASP A 92 -0.04 -19.26 -10.29
C ASP A 92 -0.64 -17.96 -9.74
N PHE A 93 0.25 -17.10 -9.24
CA PHE A 93 -0.16 -15.86 -8.57
C PHE A 93 -0.22 -14.66 -9.52
N LEU A 94 0.70 -14.58 -10.49
CA LEU A 94 0.92 -13.38 -11.32
C LEU A 94 -0.34 -12.93 -12.08
N TYR A 95 -1.13 -13.87 -12.59
CA TYR A 95 -2.35 -13.60 -13.37
C TYR A 95 -3.64 -13.72 -12.55
N SER A 96 -3.53 -14.00 -11.25
CA SER A 96 -4.68 -14.10 -10.35
C SER A 96 -5.21 -12.71 -9.96
N ILE A 97 -6.47 -12.62 -9.57
CA ILE A 97 -7.06 -11.38 -9.01
C ILE A 97 -6.23 -10.86 -7.84
N ASN A 98 -5.72 -11.75 -6.99
CA ASN A 98 -4.88 -11.38 -5.84
C ASN A 98 -3.53 -10.80 -6.27
N GLY A 99 -2.94 -11.33 -7.35
CA GLY A 99 -1.71 -10.81 -7.94
C GLY A 99 -1.89 -9.40 -8.48
N VAL A 100 -3.00 -9.16 -9.18
CA VAL A 100 -3.37 -7.83 -9.67
C VAL A 100 -3.58 -6.85 -8.52
N ILE A 101 -4.32 -7.24 -7.47
CA ILE A 101 -4.52 -6.41 -6.28
C ILE A 101 -3.18 -6.06 -5.62
N LEU A 102 -2.27 -7.02 -5.45
CA LEU A 102 -0.95 -6.76 -4.86
C LEU A 102 -0.10 -5.83 -5.72
N ALA A 103 -0.15 -5.99 -7.04
CA ALA A 103 0.53 -5.11 -7.97
C ALA A 103 0.01 -3.68 -7.86
N GLU A 104 -1.31 -3.48 -7.88
CA GLU A 104 -1.93 -2.16 -7.71
C GLU A 104 -1.57 -1.53 -6.37
N ILE A 105 -1.61 -2.29 -5.27
CA ILE A 105 -1.19 -1.81 -3.96
C ILE A 105 0.25 -1.31 -4.01
N THR A 106 1.16 -2.08 -4.61
CA THR A 106 2.58 -1.73 -4.68
C THR A 106 2.80 -0.44 -5.48
N VAL A 107 2.09 -0.27 -6.60
CA VAL A 107 2.18 0.91 -7.48
C VAL A 107 1.58 2.15 -6.81
N PHE A 108 0.42 2.02 -6.17
CA PHE A 108 -0.38 3.17 -5.72
C PHE A 108 -0.19 3.55 -4.25
N THR A 109 0.40 2.68 -3.42
CA THR A 109 0.71 3.00 -2.00
C THR A 109 1.41 4.36 -1.82
N PRO A 110 2.41 4.73 -2.64
CA PRO A 110 3.08 6.03 -2.48
C PRO A 110 2.15 7.24 -2.70
N LEU A 111 1.11 7.11 -3.53
CA LEU A 111 0.14 8.18 -3.78
C LEU A 111 -0.73 8.48 -2.55
N VAL A 112 -0.98 7.48 -1.71
CA VAL A 112 -1.67 7.66 -0.41
C VAL A 112 -0.69 8.15 0.65
N MET A 113 0.50 7.56 0.69
CA MET A 113 1.52 7.85 1.68
C MET A 113 1.94 9.34 1.67
N ARG A 114 2.14 9.94 0.49
CA ARG A 114 2.70 11.30 0.36
C ARG A 114 1.79 12.40 0.92
N PRO A 115 0.50 12.49 0.55
CA PRO A 115 -0.41 13.46 1.16
C PRO A 115 -0.55 13.26 2.68
N LEU A 116 -0.57 12.01 3.15
CA LEU A 116 -0.63 11.72 4.59
C LEU A 116 0.62 12.23 5.30
N MET A 117 1.81 11.95 4.78
CA MET A 117 3.05 12.49 5.36
C MET A 117 3.05 14.02 5.38
N ALA A 118 2.61 14.67 4.29
CA ALA A 118 2.52 16.12 4.21
C ALA A 118 1.54 16.71 5.24
N GLY A 119 0.41 16.05 5.48
CA GLY A 119 -0.55 16.45 6.51
C GLY A 119 -0.04 16.19 7.93
N LEU A 120 0.56 15.04 8.19
CA LEU A 120 1.09 14.67 9.51
C LEU A 120 2.25 15.57 9.95
N ARG A 121 3.11 16.00 9.01
CA ARG A 121 4.20 16.95 9.29
C ARG A 121 3.72 18.36 9.66
N GLN A 122 2.49 18.72 9.33
CA GLN A 122 1.88 19.99 9.75
C GLN A 122 1.32 19.94 11.19
N ILE A 123 1.26 18.75 11.81
CA ILE A 123 0.81 18.62 13.20
C ILE A 123 1.97 19.03 14.11
N ASP A 124 1.77 20.10 14.89
CA ASP A 124 2.75 20.55 15.88
C ASP A 124 3.09 19.43 16.86
N LYS A 125 4.38 19.17 17.08
CA LYS A 125 4.86 18.15 18.04
C LYS A 125 4.29 18.32 19.45
N SER A 126 4.00 19.57 19.85
CA SER A 126 3.36 19.90 21.13
C SER A 126 1.94 19.33 21.26
N GLN A 127 1.20 19.15 20.16
CA GLN A 127 -0.14 18.54 20.17
C GLN A 127 -0.04 17.02 20.42
N LEU A 128 1.01 16.38 19.92
CA LEU A 128 1.26 14.94 20.12
C LEU A 128 1.73 14.65 21.55
N GLU A 129 2.59 15.49 22.10
CA GLU A 129 3.04 15.43 23.50
C GLU A 129 1.89 15.70 24.47
N ALA A 130 1.01 16.68 24.20
CA ALA A 130 -0.17 16.91 25.01
C ALA A 130 -1.13 15.71 25.00
N ALA A 131 -1.28 15.05 23.84
CA ALA A 131 -2.14 13.88 23.70
C ALA A 131 -1.57 12.63 24.39
N SER A 132 -0.24 12.45 24.40
CA SER A 132 0.43 11.35 25.11
C SER A 132 0.37 11.54 26.63
N ILE A 133 0.53 12.78 27.13
CA ILE A 133 0.41 13.12 28.55
C ILE A 133 -1.02 12.87 29.07
N LEU A 134 -2.04 13.03 28.22
CA LEU A 134 -3.46 12.77 28.56
C LEU A 134 -3.87 11.29 28.42
N GLY A 135 -2.94 10.37 28.19
CA GLY A 135 -3.22 8.92 28.11
C GLY A 135 -4.08 8.51 26.91
N ALA A 136 -4.15 9.34 25.86
CA ALA A 136 -4.98 9.07 24.70
C ALA A 136 -4.28 8.07 23.76
N HIS A 137 -4.88 6.89 23.59
CA HIS A 137 -4.51 5.94 22.54
C HIS A 137 -4.47 6.67 21.16
N PRO A 138 -3.45 6.44 20.30
CA PRO A 138 -3.22 7.21 19.07
C PRO A 138 -4.46 7.40 18.17
N LEU A 139 -5.32 6.38 18.11
CA LEU A 139 -6.59 6.40 17.36
C LEU A 139 -7.63 7.41 17.87
N ARG A 140 -7.60 7.76 19.16
CA ARG A 140 -8.54 8.72 19.78
C ARG A 140 -8.13 10.17 19.52
N VAL A 141 -6.84 10.41 19.28
CA VAL A 141 -6.27 11.73 18.94
C VAL A 141 -6.64 12.11 17.51
N ILE A 142 -6.51 11.15 16.58
CA ILE A 142 -6.85 11.33 15.16
C ILE A 142 -8.34 11.66 14.98
N THR A 143 -9.23 10.99 15.72
CA THR A 143 -10.68 11.20 15.62
C THR A 143 -11.15 12.52 16.27
N ARG A 144 -10.51 12.99 17.34
CA ARG A 144 -10.89 14.26 17.99
C ARG A 144 -10.40 15.51 17.28
N LEU A 145 -9.21 15.48 16.65
CA LEU A 145 -8.70 16.64 15.93
C LEU A 145 -9.50 16.93 14.64
N SER A 146 -10.08 15.90 14.03
CA SER A 146 -11.00 16.03 12.88
C SER A 146 -12.29 16.80 13.23
N SER A 147 -12.85 16.58 14.43
CA SER A 147 -14.12 17.18 14.87
C SER A 147 -14.01 18.67 15.23
N ARG A 148 -12.84 19.17 15.62
CA ARG A 148 -12.70 20.52 16.19
C ARG A 148 -12.53 21.65 15.16
N ARG A 149 -12.28 21.33 13.88
CA ARG A 149 -12.15 22.33 12.81
C ARG A 149 -13.48 22.89 12.30
N ARG A 150 -14.63 22.33 12.70
CA ARG A 150 -15.95 22.73 12.19
C ARG A 150 -16.69 23.79 13.02
N SER A 151 -16.13 24.21 14.17
CA SER A 151 -16.78 25.13 15.12
C SER A 151 -16.15 26.54 15.18
N ARG A 152 -15.19 26.85 14.30
CA ARG A 152 -14.56 28.18 14.21
C ARG A 152 -14.66 28.78 12.80
N ARG A 153 -15.79 28.56 12.13
CA ARG A 153 -16.24 29.44 11.04
C ARG A 153 -17.54 30.08 11.47
#